data_AF-A0A8R7Q4Q2-F1
#
_entry.id   AF-A0A8R7Q4Q2-F1
#
_cell.length_a   1.000
_cell.length_b   1.000
_cell.length_c   1.000
_cell.angle_alpha   90.00
_cell.angle_beta   90.00
_cell.angle_gamma   90.00
#
_symmetry.space_group_name_H-M   'P 1'
#
loop_
_entity.id
_entity.type
_entity.pdbx_description
1 polymer ?
#
loop_
_entity_poly.entity_id
_entity_poly.type
_entity_poly.pdbx_seq_one_letter_code
_entity_poly.pdbx_strand_id
1 'polypeptide(L)'
;MEKIITNWWCNKHRDFLSSHDIHLRTITMEGYASNQANRDFVTFFLLNARLLLSMGLKFFNKKFLTDGYVGQQKKKIRVDKWAYERARLLFTTTCRHMRVNFLA
;
A
#
# COMPACT_ATOMS: atom_id res chain seq x y z
N MET A 1 17.93 20.86 -1.88
CA MET A 1 17.76 19.78 -2.88
C MET A 1 16.83 18.75 -2.30
N GLU A 2 15.56 18.80 -2.64
CA GLU A 2 14.61 17.75 -2.28
C GLU A 2 14.94 16.50 -3.09
N LYS A 3 15.20 15.39 -2.40
CA LYS A 3 15.27 14.08 -3.02
C LYS A 3 13.87 13.79 -3.57
N ILE A 4 13.67 13.99 -4.87
CA ILE A 4 12.48 13.49 -5.57
C ILE A 4 12.56 11.97 -5.43
N ILE A 5 11.82 11.41 -4.47
CA ILE A 5 11.59 9.98 -4.41
C ILE A 5 10.74 9.67 -5.63
N THR A 6 11.37 9.26 -6.73
CA THR A 6 10.67 8.84 -7.94
C THR A 6 9.94 7.54 -7.65
N ASN A 7 8.68 7.64 -7.24
CA ASN A 7 7.79 6.50 -7.22
C ASN A 7 7.56 6.06 -8.69
N TRP A 8 8.15 4.92 -9.06
CA TRP A 8 8.09 4.41 -10.44
C TRP A 8 6.65 4.18 -10.91
N TRP A 9 5.73 3.77 -10.02
CA TRP A 9 4.33 3.61 -10.34
C TRP A 9 3.65 4.94 -10.68
N CYS A 10 3.93 6.00 -9.92
CA CYS A 10 3.39 7.33 -10.23
C CYS A 10 3.87 7.83 -11.60
N ASN A 11 5.15 7.62 -11.94
CA ASN A 11 5.68 8.01 -13.24
C ASN A 11 5.10 7.17 -14.38
N LYS A 12 5.02 5.85 -14.19
CA LYS A 12 4.49 4.93 -15.19
C LYS A 12 3.02 5.19 -15.52
N HIS A 13 2.22 5.61 -14.53
CA HIS A 13 0.78 5.79 -14.68
C HIS A 13 0.36 7.27 -14.76
N ARG A 14 1.28 8.19 -15.02
CA ARG A 14 1.02 9.63 -15.07
C ARG A 14 -0.14 10.01 -16.00
N ASP A 15 -0.14 9.51 -17.23
CA ASP A 15 -1.15 9.84 -18.25
C ASP A 15 -2.53 9.28 -17.89
N PHE A 16 -2.57 8.14 -17.19
CA PHE A 16 -3.80 7.60 -16.65
C PHE A 16 -4.35 8.52 -15.55
N LEU A 17 -3.48 8.92 -14.61
CA LEU A 17 -3.85 9.78 -13.49
C LEU A 17 -4.27 11.20 -13.91
N SER A 18 -3.83 11.69 -15.08
CA SER A 18 -4.25 13.02 -15.57
C SER A 18 -5.69 13.07 -16.05
N SER A 19 -6.31 11.91 -16.32
CA SER A 19 -7.66 11.80 -16.88
C SER A 19 -8.59 10.92 -16.06
N HIS A 20 -8.07 10.15 -15.10
CA HIS A 20 -8.83 9.18 -14.32
C HIS A 20 -8.55 9.31 -12.82
N ASP A 21 -9.62 9.35 -12.04
CA ASP A 21 -9.57 9.23 -10.59
C ASP A 21 -9.69 7.75 -10.16
N ILE A 22 -8.86 7.34 -9.19
CA ILE A 22 -8.97 6.00 -8.58
C ILE A 22 -10.00 6.04 -7.44
N HIS A 23 -11.20 5.51 -7.68
CA HIS A 23 -12.34 5.52 -6.75
C HIS A 23 -12.39 4.31 -5.79
N LEU A 24 -11.24 3.80 -5.35
CA LEU A 24 -11.18 2.68 -4.43
C LEU A 24 -11.34 3.15 -2.98
N ARG A 25 -12.23 2.48 -2.22
CA ARG A 25 -12.44 2.74 -0.79
C ARG A 25 -11.54 1.90 0.11
N THR A 26 -11.31 0.65 -0.25
CA THR A 26 -10.50 -0.29 0.51
C THR A 26 -9.63 -1.11 -0.43
N ILE A 27 -8.41 -1.41 0.00
CA ILE A 27 -7.46 -2.25 -0.75
C ILE A 27 -6.81 -3.22 0.23
N THR A 28 -6.60 -4.47 -0.18
CA THR A 28 -5.79 -5.43 0.58
C THR A 28 -4.67 -5.98 -0.30
N MET A 29 -3.44 -5.87 0.18
CA MET A 29 -2.27 -6.48 -0.42
C MET A 29 -1.90 -7.74 0.38
N GLU A 30 -2.18 -8.89 -0.22
CA GLU A 30 -1.78 -10.20 0.30
C GLU A 30 -0.29 -10.46 0.07
N GLY A 31 0.39 -11.07 1.05
CA GLY A 31 1.78 -11.43 0.89
C GLY A 31 2.75 -10.24 0.87
N TYR A 32 2.40 -9.15 1.55
CA TYR A 32 3.24 -7.96 1.64
C TYR A 32 4.63 -8.30 2.22
N ALA A 33 5.66 -8.00 1.43
CA ALA A 33 7.06 -8.07 1.81
C ALA A 33 7.66 -6.66 1.86
N SER A 34 8.61 -6.41 2.78
CA SER A 34 9.22 -5.09 2.98
C SER A 34 10.31 -4.75 1.94
N ASN A 35 10.02 -4.94 0.66
CA ASN A 35 10.89 -4.52 -0.45
C ASN A 35 10.44 -3.16 -1.01
N GLN A 36 11.26 -2.56 -1.87
CA GLN A 36 10.98 -1.23 -2.42
C GLN A 36 9.75 -1.22 -3.34
N ALA A 37 9.63 -2.22 -4.23
CA ALA A 37 8.52 -2.30 -5.18
C ALA A 37 7.15 -2.32 -4.48
N ASN A 38 7.03 -3.09 -3.39
CA ASN A 38 5.80 -3.14 -2.61
C ASN A 38 5.53 -1.83 -1.87
N ARG A 39 6.56 -1.15 -1.36
CA ARG A 39 6.41 0.18 -0.77
C ARG A 39 5.90 1.19 -1.80
N ASP A 40 6.50 1.22 -3.00
CA ASP A 40 6.09 2.12 -4.07
C ASP A 40 4.65 1.86 -4.49
N PHE A 41 4.24 0.60 -4.56
CA PHE A 41 2.85 0.21 -4.82
C PHE A 41 1.89 0.73 -3.74
N VAL A 42 2.21 0.54 -2.45
CA VAL A 42 1.40 1.08 -1.34
C VAL A 42 1.29 2.59 -1.44
N THR A 43 2.43 3.27 -1.62
CA THR A 43 2.50 4.71 -1.75
C THR A 43 1.69 5.21 -2.94
N PHE A 44 1.70 4.52 -4.07
CA PHE A 44 0.92 4.89 -5.24
C PHE A 44 -0.58 5.00 -4.93
N PHE A 45 -1.16 4.00 -4.27
CA PHE A 45 -2.58 4.05 -3.92
C PHE A 45 -2.88 5.08 -2.83
N LEU A 46 -2.01 5.22 -1.82
CA LEU A 46 -2.18 6.25 -0.80
C LEU A 46 -2.19 7.67 -1.38
N LEU A 47 -1.41 7.91 -2.43
CA LEU A 47 -1.33 9.23 -3.09
C LEU A 47 -2.47 9.47 -4.08
N ASN A 48 -2.91 8.44 -4.80
CA ASN A 48 -3.76 8.61 -5.98
C ASN A 48 -5.19 8.08 -5.83
N ALA A 49 -5.48 7.27 -4.80
CA ALA A 49 -6.84 6.81 -4.54
C ALA A 49 -7.57 7.77 -3.59
N ARG A 50 -8.28 8.73 -4.18
CA ARG A 50 -8.91 9.86 -3.45
C ARG A 50 -9.90 9.44 -2.36
N LEU A 51 -10.60 8.32 -2.56
CA LEU A 51 -11.63 7.80 -1.64
C LEU A 51 -11.11 6.70 -0.71
N LEU A 52 -9.80 6.45 -0.69
CA LEU A 52 -9.22 5.35 0.07
C LEU A 52 -9.35 5.60 1.57
N LEU A 53 -10.12 4.75 2.24
CA LEU A 53 -10.35 4.80 3.69
C LEU A 53 -9.42 3.85 4.44
N SER A 54 -9.06 2.72 3.84
CA SER A 54 -8.12 1.78 4.44
C SER A 54 -7.33 0.98 3.42
N MET A 55 -6.09 0.65 3.77
CA MET A 55 -5.26 -0.27 3.02
C MET A 55 -4.66 -1.32 3.97
N GLY A 56 -5.04 -2.58 3.74
CA GLY A 56 -4.57 -3.74 4.47
C GLY A 56 -3.29 -4.30 3.87
N LEU A 57 -2.24 -4.41 4.68
CA LEU A 57 -0.97 -5.03 4.33
C LEU A 57 -0.85 -6.33 5.12
N LYS A 58 -1.00 -7.45 4.42
CA LYS A 58 -0.97 -8.78 5.01
C LYS A 58 0.39 -9.43 4.82
N PHE A 59 1.14 -9.59 5.91
CA PHE A 59 2.41 -10.28 5.88
C PHE A 59 2.23 -11.79 5.81
N PHE A 60 3.15 -12.48 5.12
CA PHE A 60 3.17 -13.95 5.11
C PHE A 60 3.38 -14.59 6.50
N ASN A 61 4.02 -13.87 7.43
CA ASN A 61 4.38 -14.43 8.73
C ASN A 61 4.10 -13.44 9.87
N LYS A 62 3.45 -13.94 10.93
CA LYS A 62 3.11 -13.18 12.15
C LYS A 62 4.33 -12.58 12.86
N LYS A 63 5.53 -13.15 12.66
CA LYS A 63 6.77 -12.60 13.22
C LYS A 63 7.06 -11.15 12.80
N PHE A 64 6.46 -10.69 11.70
CA PHE A 64 6.59 -9.32 11.21
C PHE A 64 5.53 -8.36 11.78
N LEU A 65 4.60 -8.83 12.61
CA LEU A 65 3.57 -7.99 13.26
C LEU A 65 4.00 -7.48 14.65
N THR A 66 5.29 -7.36 14.91
CA THR A 66 5.76 -6.69 16.13
C THR A 66 5.59 -5.18 16.00
N ASP A 67 5.27 -4.50 17.10
CA ASP A 67 5.05 -3.04 17.10
C ASP A 67 6.26 -2.28 16.55
N GLY A 68 7.48 -2.73 16.89
CA GLY A 68 8.71 -2.15 16.38
C GLY A 68 8.85 -2.28 14.86
N TYR A 69 8.57 -3.46 14.30
CA TYR A 69 8.67 -3.68 12.86
C TYR A 69 7.57 -2.93 12.11
N VAL A 70 6.33 -3.01 12.57
CA VAL A 70 5.19 -2.28 11.98
C VAL A 70 5.45 -0.77 12.03
N GLY A 71 5.95 -0.26 13.15
CA GLY A 71 6.35 1.14 13.29
C GLY A 71 7.42 1.57 12.27
N GLN A 72 8.43 0.74 12.02
CA GLN A 72 9.42 0.98 10.97
C GLN A 72 8.79 0.99 9.58
N GLN A 73 7.86 0.08 9.28
CA GLN A 73 7.17 0.06 7.99
C GLN A 73 6.34 1.33 7.78
N LYS A 74 5.58 1.76 8.80
CA LYS A 74 4.83 3.02 8.75
C LYS A 74 5.74 4.22 8.46
N LYS A 75 6.93 4.28 9.08
CA LYS A 75 7.92 5.34 8.81
C LYS A 75 8.44 5.31 7.37
N LYS A 76 8.68 4.11 6.81
CA LYS A 76 9.16 3.95 5.42
C LYS A 76 8.08 4.24 4.38
N ILE A 77 6.82 3.96 4.68
CA ILE A 77 5.67 4.21 3.79
C ILE A 77 5.20 5.67 3.88
N ARG A 78 5.55 6.40 4.96
CA ARG A 78 5.15 7.79 5.17
C ARG A 78 5.60 8.68 4.00
N VAL A 79 4.67 8.85 3.07
CA VAL A 79 4.57 10.00 2.16
C VAL A 79 4.13 11.22 2.95
N ASP A 80 4.34 12.41 2.38
CA ASP A 80 4.08 13.69 3.03
C ASP A 80 2.77 13.72 3.82
N LYS A 81 2.81 14.48 4.92
CA LYS A 81 1.87 14.51 6.06
C LYS A 81 0.37 14.44 5.69
N TRP A 82 0.01 14.82 4.46
CA TRP A 82 -1.35 14.89 3.90
C TRP A 82 -1.95 13.55 3.42
N ALA A 83 -1.15 12.61 2.90
CA ALA A 83 -1.69 11.37 2.34
C ALA A 83 -2.04 10.32 3.42
N TYR A 84 -1.33 10.37 4.56
CA TYR A 84 -1.55 9.45 5.68
C TYR A 84 -2.85 9.75 6.45
N GLU A 85 -3.34 11.00 6.46
CA GLU A 85 -4.57 11.34 7.18
C GLU A 85 -5.84 10.74 6.55
N ARG A 86 -5.83 10.46 5.23
CA ARG A 86 -7.02 9.99 4.53
C ARG A 86 -7.29 8.50 4.70
N ALA A 87 -6.24 7.69 4.76
CA ALA A 87 -6.34 6.23 4.70
C ALA A 87 -5.65 5.54 5.88
N ARG A 88 -6.37 4.64 6.57
CA ARG A 88 -5.82 3.81 7.64
C ARG A 88 -4.98 2.67 7.07
N LEU A 89 -3.70 2.62 7.41
CA LEU A 89 -2.85 1.44 7.17
C LEU A 89 -3.11 0.37 8.23
N LEU A 90 -3.64 -0.77 7.79
CA LEU A 90 -3.89 -1.94 8.63
C LEU A 90 -2.84 -3.00 8.36
N PHE A 91 -2.16 -3.48 9.39
CA PHE A 91 -1.13 -4.51 9.25
C PHE A 91 -1.64 -5.80 9.89
N THR A 92 -1.72 -6.87 9.08
CA THR A 92 -2.22 -8.18 9.53
C THR A 92 -1.41 -9.30 8.88
N THR A 93 -1.83 -10.56 9.03
CA THR A 93 -1.20 -11.70 8.37
C THR A 93 -2.07 -12.25 7.27
N THR A 94 -1.45 -12.75 6.21
CA THR A 94 -2.14 -13.53 5.17
C THR A 94 -2.78 -14.75 5.81
N CYS A 95 -4.03 -15.00 5.46
CA CYS A 95 -4.69 -16.22 5.92
C CYS A 95 -4.25 -17.41 5.05
N ARG A 96 -3.97 -18.55 5.68
CA ARG A 96 -3.58 -19.80 4.98
C ARG A 96 -4.78 -20.59 4.45
N HIS A 97 -5.87 -19.93 4.11
CA HIS A 97 -7.00 -20.60 3.50
C HIS A 97 -6.58 -21.10 2.10
N MET A 98 -6.88 -22.36 1.78
CA MET A 98 -6.71 -22.86 0.41
C MET A 98 -7.53 -21.98 -0.53
N ARG A 99 -6.88 -21.42 -1.55
CA ARG A 99 -7.60 -20.71 -2.62
C ARG A 99 -8.35 -21.75 -3.43
N VAL A 100 -9.67 -21.78 -3.27
CA VAL A 100 -10.54 -22.51 -4.18
C VAL A 100 -10.75 -21.59 -5.38
N ASN A 101 -10.14 -21.93 -6.51
CA ASN A 101 -10.42 -21.24 -7.76
C ASN A 101 -11.76 -21.75 -8.27
N PHE A 102 -12.81 -20.96 -8.12
CA PHE A 102 -14.02 -21.16 -8.90
C PHE A 102 -13.72 -20.68 -10.31
N LEU A 103 -13.37 -21.62 -11.19
CA LEU A 103 -13.46 -21.39 -12.63
C LEU A 103 -14.95 -21.51 -12.97
N ALA A 104 -15.57 -20.40 -13.35
CA ALA A 104 -16.88 -20.37 -13.99
C ALA A 104 -16.70 -20.55 -15.50
#